data_AF-A0A3B9P8X0-F1
#
_entry.id   AF-A0A3B9P8X0-F1
#
_cell.length_a   1.000
_cell.length_b   1.000
_cell.length_c   1.000
_cell.angle_alpha   90.00
_cell.angle_beta   90.00
_cell.angle_gamma   90.00
#
_symmetry.space_group_name_H-M   'P 1'
#
loop_
_entity.id
_entity.type
_entity.pdbx_description
1 polymer ?
#
loop_
_entity_poly.entity_id
_entity_poly.type
_entity_poly.pdbx_seq_one_letter_code
_entity_poly.pdbx_strand_id
1 'polypeptide(L)'
;MKRCKVCNKLADNGAKRCQRCGTEFEYKRWRMLFSETRIILGILVIALVGWIVYNAVPLPLPDPTQCSETSVKRFERVANNYFTETRNILRSEILFTRELSMLRSYKNEAESIPVHPCLEPAKAELVEYLDDVYFIGLYSSWGAYQAAAYKTESAGAYWDSFNSELDAVKQCLPNCP
;
A
#
# COMPACT_ATOMS: atom_id res chain seq x y z
N MET A 1 -35.64 -22.70 16.31
CA MET A 1 -37.07 -23.03 16.17
C MET A 1 -37.88 -22.14 17.11
N LYS A 2 -39.06 -21.68 16.69
CA LYS A 2 -39.98 -20.85 17.49
C LYS A 2 -41.16 -21.69 17.96
N ARG A 3 -41.74 -21.41 19.12
CA ARG A 3 -42.98 -22.07 19.59
C ARG A 3 -44.17 -21.14 19.42
N CYS A 4 -45.26 -21.62 18.84
CA CYS A 4 -46.50 -20.85 18.74
C CYS A 4 -47.13 -20.68 20.12
N LYS A 5 -47.40 -19.43 20.54
CA LYS A 5 -48.02 -19.14 21.85
C LYS A 5 -49.45 -19.66 21.95
N VAL A 6 -50.15 -19.85 20.83
CA VAL A 6 -51.56 -20.25 20.79
C VAL A 6 -51.73 -21.77 20.77
N CYS A 7 -51.02 -22.48 19.90
CA CYS A 7 -51.17 -23.93 19.75
C CYS A 7 -49.99 -24.76 20.25
N ASN A 8 -48.99 -24.11 20.87
CA ASN A 8 -47.76 -24.71 21.44
C ASN A 8 -46.94 -25.59 20.49
N LYS A 9 -47.23 -25.58 19.17
CA LYS A 9 -46.47 -26.31 18.16
C LYS A 9 -45.16 -25.59 17.83
N LEU A 10 -44.10 -26.36 17.63
CA LEU A 10 -42.81 -25.88 17.14
C LEU A 10 -42.92 -25.55 15.65
N ALA A 11 -42.31 -24.44 15.26
CA ALA A 11 -42.22 -23.98 13.88
C ALA A 11 -40.78 -23.53 13.59
N ASP A 12 -40.44 -23.54 12.30
CA ASP A 12 -39.12 -23.11 11.84
C ASP A 12 -38.90 -21.60 12.08
N ASN A 13 -37.64 -21.21 12.28
CA ASN A 13 -37.22 -19.82 12.47
C ASN A 13 -37.56 -18.92 11.26
N GLY A 14 -37.71 -19.48 10.06
CA GLY A 14 -38.13 -18.75 8.85
C GLY A 14 -39.64 -18.52 8.71
N ALA A 15 -40.50 -19.25 9.44
CA ALA A 15 -41.94 -19.18 9.25
C ALA A 15 -42.54 -17.85 9.76
N LYS A 16 -43.36 -17.21 8.91
CA LYS A 16 -44.12 -15.98 9.25
C LYS A 16 -45.43 -16.27 9.99
N ARG A 17 -46.05 -17.42 9.72
CA ARG A 17 -47.31 -17.87 10.36
C ARG A 17 -47.18 -19.31 10.85
N CYS A 18 -47.94 -19.66 11.88
CA CYS A 18 -48.02 -21.05 12.33
C CYS A 18 -48.81 -21.90 11.32
N GLN A 19 -48.21 -22.98 10.80
CA GLN A 19 -48.87 -23.86 9.83
C GLN A 19 -50.16 -24.53 10.36
N ARG A 20 -50.32 -24.66 11.68
CA ARG A 20 -51.47 -25.35 12.27
C ARG A 20 -52.65 -24.44 12.58
N CYS A 21 -52.40 -23.21 13.05
CA CYS A 21 -53.45 -22.30 13.52
C CYS A 21 -53.46 -20.95 12.80
N GLY A 22 -52.57 -20.73 11.83
CA GLY A 22 -52.53 -19.52 11.01
C GLY A 22 -52.03 -18.25 11.72
N THR A 23 -51.84 -18.28 13.05
CA THR A 23 -51.44 -17.09 13.82
C THR A 23 -50.07 -16.59 13.39
N GLU A 24 -49.94 -15.28 13.21
CA GLU A 24 -48.67 -14.65 12.85
C GLU A 24 -47.68 -14.70 14.02
N PHE A 25 -46.41 -14.96 13.72
CA PHE A 25 -45.35 -14.84 14.72
C PHE A 25 -44.96 -13.38 14.91
N GLU A 26 -44.78 -12.95 16.16
CA GLU A 26 -44.29 -11.60 16.47
C GLU A 26 -43.00 -11.30 15.71
N TYR A 27 -43.07 -10.32 14.80
CA TYR A 27 -41.93 -9.85 14.03
C TYR A 27 -41.02 -9.00 14.92
N LYS A 28 -39.99 -9.61 15.51
CA LYS A 28 -39.00 -8.89 16.33
C LYS A 28 -38.01 -8.15 15.43
N ARG A 29 -38.42 -6.97 14.92
CA ARG A 29 -37.63 -6.08 14.04
C ARG A 29 -36.21 -5.80 14.55
N TRP A 30 -36.06 -5.60 15.86
CA TRP A 30 -34.78 -5.26 16.50
C TRP A 30 -33.72 -6.38 16.46
N ARG A 31 -34.12 -7.67 16.40
CA ARG A 31 -33.14 -8.77 16.25
C ARG A 31 -32.51 -8.86 14.85
N MET A 32 -33.11 -8.24 13.84
CA MET A 32 -32.55 -8.22 12.48
C MET A 32 -31.60 -7.04 12.22
N LEU A 33 -31.61 -6.02 13.08
CA LEU A 33 -30.61 -4.95 13.03
C LEU A 33 -29.24 -5.44 13.54
N PHE A 34 -29.24 -6.35 14.51
CA PHE A 34 -28.05 -7.01 15.05
C PHE A 34 -27.93 -8.47 14.59
N SER A 35 -28.18 -8.75 13.29
CA SER A 35 -27.75 -10.03 12.76
C SER A 35 -26.23 -9.99 12.59
N GLU A 36 -25.52 -11.02 13.06
CA GLU A 36 -24.05 -11.09 13.02
C GLU A 36 -23.48 -10.72 11.64
N THR A 37 -24.17 -11.14 10.58
CA THR A 37 -23.84 -10.80 9.19
C THR A 37 -23.80 -9.30 8.90
N ARG A 38 -24.68 -8.48 9.48
CA ARG A 38 -24.69 -7.02 9.26
C ARG A 38 -23.61 -6.30 10.08
N ILE A 39 -23.30 -6.82 11.26
CA ILE A 39 -22.20 -6.30 12.09
C ILE A 39 -20.86 -6.55 11.40
N ILE A 40 -20.64 -7.78 10.91
CA ILE A 40 -19.44 -8.15 10.15
C ILE A 40 -19.32 -7.28 8.89
N LEU A 41 -20.43 -7.08 8.17
CA LEU A 41 -20.43 -6.24 6.97
C LEU A 41 -20.12 -4.78 7.31
N GLY A 42 -20.64 -4.26 8.43
CA GLY A 42 -20.30 -2.92 8.93
C GLY A 42 -18.81 -2.77 9.27
N ILE A 43 -18.22 -3.75 9.96
CA ILE A 43 -16.78 -3.77 10.28
C ILE A 43 -15.95 -3.84 8.99
N LEU A 44 -16.36 -4.67 8.03
CA LEU A 44 -15.70 -4.77 6.72
C LEU A 44 -15.70 -3.44 5.97
N VAL A 45 -16.83 -2.74 5.96
CA VAL A 45 -16.93 -1.42 5.33
C VAL A 45 -16.02 -0.40 6.03
N ILE A 46 -15.99 -0.38 7.36
CA ILE A 46 -15.10 0.52 8.11
C ILE A 46 -13.63 0.19 7.82
N ALA A 47 -13.24 -1.08 7.81
CA ALA A 47 -11.89 -1.51 7.49
C ALA A 47 -11.49 -1.12 6.05
N LEU A 48 -12.40 -1.30 5.10
CA LEU A 48 -12.18 -0.95 3.69
C LEU A 48 -12.06 0.56 3.49
N VAL A 49 -12.91 1.35 4.15
CA VAL A 49 -12.81 2.82 4.13
C VAL A 49 -11.52 3.29 4.79
N GLY A 50 -11.16 2.72 5.95
CA GLY A 50 -9.90 3.03 6.64
C GLY A 50 -8.68 2.72 5.77
N TRP A 51 -8.71 1.61 5.02
CA TRP A 51 -7.67 1.25 4.07
C TRP A 51 -7.57 2.24 2.90
N ILE A 52 -8.70 2.65 2.32
CA ILE A 52 -8.73 3.65 1.23
C ILE A 52 -8.16 4.99 1.72
N VAL A 53 -8.60 5.47 2.88
CA VAL A 53 -8.13 6.74 3.46
C VAL A 53 -6.63 6.66 3.76
N TYR A 54 -6.16 5.55 4.35
CA TYR A 54 -4.74 5.36 4.65
C TYR A 54 -3.85 5.44 3.40
N ASN A 55 -4.28 4.85 2.28
CA ASN A 55 -3.55 4.93 1.01
C ASN A 55 -3.69 6.28 0.30
N ALA A 56 -4.73 7.06 0.60
CA ALA A 56 -4.97 8.36 -0.01
C ALA A 56 -4.23 9.52 0.70
N VAL A 57 -3.66 9.29 1.89
CA VAL A 57 -2.86 10.30 2.59
C VAL A 57 -1.52 10.49 1.87
N PRO A 58 -1.19 11.71 1.41
CA PRO A 58 0.08 11.97 0.76
C PRO A 58 1.23 11.64 1.71
N LEU A 59 2.25 10.96 1.19
CA LEU A 59 3.42 10.57 1.99
C LEU A 59 4.08 11.83 2.55
N PRO A 60 4.16 11.97 3.90
CA PRO A 60 4.78 13.15 4.48
C PRO A 60 6.26 13.16 4.12
N LEU A 61 6.73 14.28 3.59
CA LEU A 61 8.13 14.46 3.23
C LEU A 61 9.04 14.42 4.48
N PRO A 62 10.29 13.97 4.31
CA PRO A 62 11.30 14.08 5.36
C PRO A 62 11.53 15.54 5.75
N ASP A 63 11.91 15.76 7.00
CA ASP A 63 12.26 17.10 7.48
C ASP A 63 13.70 17.43 7.03
N PRO A 64 13.93 18.52 6.28
CA PRO A 64 15.27 18.89 5.83
C PRO A 64 16.13 19.54 6.92
N THR A 65 15.53 19.97 8.04
CA THR A 65 16.22 20.73 9.09
C THR A 65 16.82 19.86 10.19
N GLN A 66 16.37 18.62 10.33
CA GLN A 66 16.81 17.72 11.40
C GLN A 66 16.98 16.28 10.92
N CYS A 67 18.12 15.68 11.27
CA CYS A 67 18.34 14.24 11.14
C CYS A 67 17.62 13.50 12.28
N SER A 68 16.30 13.32 12.16
CA SER A 68 15.50 12.59 13.16
C SER A 68 15.08 11.21 12.65
N GLU A 69 14.83 10.27 13.57
CA GLU A 69 14.28 8.94 13.23
C GLU A 69 12.99 9.04 12.41
N THR A 70 12.16 10.05 12.69
CA THR A 70 10.94 10.28 11.91
C THR A 70 11.23 10.71 10.47
N SER A 71 12.27 11.53 10.25
CA SER A 71 12.69 11.95 8.91
C SER A 71 13.23 10.76 8.12
N VAL A 72 14.08 9.93 8.73
CA VAL A 72 14.61 8.70 8.12
C VAL A 72 13.49 7.73 7.74
N LYS A 73 12.55 7.44 8.67
CA LYS A 73 11.42 6.55 8.39
C LYS A 73 10.50 7.06 7.28
N ARG A 74 10.32 8.39 7.19
CA ARG A 74 9.54 9.01 6.10
C ARG A 74 10.25 8.85 4.76
N PHE A 75 11.54 9.12 4.71
CA PHE A 75 12.33 8.97 3.51
C PHE A 75 12.39 7.50 3.04
N GLU A 76 12.64 6.57 3.96
CA GLU A 76 12.58 5.12 3.72
C GLU A 76 11.21 4.69 3.16
N ARG A 77 10.12 5.23 3.69
CA ARG A 77 8.77 4.95 3.16
C ARG A 77 8.58 5.46 1.73
N VAL A 78 9.09 6.65 1.41
CA VAL A 78 9.03 7.21 0.04
C VAL A 78 9.84 6.34 -0.92
N ALA A 79 11.07 5.99 -0.55
CA ALA A 79 11.92 5.12 -1.37
C ALA A 79 11.28 3.74 -1.63
N ASN A 80 10.73 3.11 -0.59
CA ASN A 80 10.03 1.83 -0.72
C ASN A 80 8.77 1.93 -1.60
N ASN A 81 8.07 3.06 -1.56
CA ASN A 81 6.96 3.32 -2.45
C ASN A 81 7.43 3.39 -3.91
N TYR A 82 8.48 4.16 -4.21
CA TYR A 82 9.06 4.23 -5.55
C TYR A 82 9.59 2.88 -6.04
N PHE A 83 10.25 2.11 -5.17
CA PHE A 83 10.68 0.75 -5.48
C PHE A 83 9.50 -0.16 -5.88
N THR A 84 8.39 -0.08 -5.13
CA THR A 84 7.21 -0.90 -5.40
C THR A 84 6.53 -0.49 -6.71
N GLU A 85 6.31 0.81 -6.90
CA GLU A 85 5.65 1.36 -8.07
C GLU A 85 6.45 1.13 -9.36
N THR A 86 7.76 1.39 -9.34
CA THR A 86 8.61 1.16 -10.52
C THR A 86 8.67 -0.32 -10.91
N ARG A 87 8.73 -1.24 -9.94
CA ARG A 87 8.65 -2.68 -10.21
C ARG A 87 7.30 -3.10 -10.77
N ASN A 88 6.20 -2.49 -10.31
CA ASN A 88 4.88 -2.77 -10.87
C ASN A 88 4.79 -2.29 -12.32
N ILE A 89 5.37 -1.13 -12.64
CA ILE A 89 5.48 -0.65 -14.02
C ILE A 89 6.31 -1.61 -14.87
N LEU A 90 7.51 -2.00 -14.42
CA LEU A 90 8.39 -2.91 -15.16
C LEU A 90 7.80 -4.32 -15.36
N ARG A 91 6.83 -4.73 -14.55
CA ARG A 91 6.09 -6.00 -14.71
C ARG A 91 4.99 -5.94 -15.76
N SER A 92 4.63 -4.76 -16.24
CA SER A 92 3.64 -4.64 -17.32
C SER A 92 4.15 -5.34 -18.58
N GLU A 93 3.24 -6.00 -19.31
CA GLU A 93 3.61 -6.79 -20.50
C GLU A 93 4.23 -5.93 -21.61
N ILE A 94 3.86 -4.65 -21.69
CA ILE A 94 4.37 -3.70 -22.67
C ILE A 94 4.58 -2.35 -22.00
N LEU A 95 5.81 -1.83 -22.10
CA LEU A 95 6.18 -0.50 -21.65
C LEU A 95 6.05 0.48 -22.83
N PHE A 96 5.10 1.40 -22.75
CA PHE A 96 4.95 2.49 -23.71
C PHE A 96 5.58 3.79 -23.18
N THR A 97 5.39 4.88 -23.92
CA THR A 97 5.88 6.21 -23.56
C THR A 97 5.36 6.71 -22.22
N ARG A 98 4.14 6.31 -21.83
CA ARG A 98 3.56 6.69 -20.54
C ARG A 98 4.31 6.04 -19.39
N GLU A 99 4.56 4.74 -19.45
CA GLU A 99 5.27 3.98 -18.44
C GLU A 99 6.70 4.50 -18.27
N LEU A 100 7.41 4.74 -19.37
CA LEU A 100 8.74 5.33 -19.36
C LEU A 100 8.74 6.75 -18.75
N SER A 101 7.72 7.55 -19.06
CA SER A 101 7.54 8.88 -18.47
C SER A 101 7.29 8.80 -16.96
N MET A 102 6.54 7.81 -16.48
CA MET A 102 6.31 7.59 -15.05
C MET A 102 7.59 7.14 -14.35
N LEU A 103 8.37 6.23 -14.94
CA LEU A 103 9.68 5.86 -14.41
C LEU A 103 10.60 7.07 -14.29
N ARG A 104 10.59 7.96 -15.29
CA ARG A 104 11.39 9.19 -15.25
C ARG A 104 10.89 10.19 -14.23
N SER A 105 9.57 10.30 -14.01
CA SER A 105 9.02 11.22 -13.02
C SER A 105 9.47 10.86 -11.61
N TYR A 106 9.51 9.57 -11.25
CA TYR A 106 10.01 9.14 -9.94
C TYR A 106 11.44 9.60 -9.67
N LYS A 107 12.33 9.54 -10.68
CA LYS A 107 13.70 10.06 -10.55
C LYS A 107 13.69 11.56 -10.24
N ASN A 108 12.98 12.35 -11.06
CA ASN A 108 12.92 13.80 -10.89
C ASN A 108 12.30 14.18 -9.54
N GLU A 109 11.27 13.46 -9.11
CA GLU A 109 10.65 13.62 -7.80
C GLU A 109 11.66 13.34 -6.70
N ALA A 110 12.37 12.20 -6.76
CA ALA A 110 13.41 11.85 -5.78
C ALA A 110 14.53 12.90 -5.69
N GLU A 111 15.02 13.41 -6.82
CA GLU A 111 16.02 14.49 -6.87
C GLU A 111 15.53 15.76 -6.16
N SER A 112 14.23 16.07 -6.30
CA SER A 112 13.60 17.26 -5.72
C SER A 112 13.26 17.14 -4.23
N ILE A 113 13.32 15.95 -3.62
CA ILE A 113 13.00 15.77 -2.21
C ILE A 113 14.02 16.53 -1.37
N PRO A 114 13.59 17.50 -0.53
CA PRO A 114 14.49 18.15 0.41
C PRO A 114 14.78 17.17 1.55
N VAL A 115 16.05 16.80 1.72
CA VAL A 115 16.49 15.94 2.83
C VAL A 115 17.55 16.66 3.66
N HIS A 116 17.71 16.23 4.91
CA HIS A 116 18.81 16.71 5.73
C HIS A 116 20.15 16.19 5.16
N PRO A 117 21.28 16.90 5.31
CA PRO A 117 22.58 16.46 4.79
C PRO A 117 22.98 15.02 5.13
N CYS A 118 22.59 14.53 6.31
CA CYS A 118 22.84 13.14 6.71
C CYS A 118 22.17 12.09 5.78
N LEU A 119 21.11 12.45 5.07
CA LEU A 119 20.37 11.58 4.15
C LEU A 119 20.71 11.83 2.67
N GLU A 120 21.54 12.83 2.35
CA GLU A 120 21.95 13.13 0.98
C GLU A 120 22.69 11.95 0.30
N PRO A 121 23.59 11.19 0.98
CA PRO A 121 24.21 10.01 0.38
C PRO A 121 23.16 8.96 -0.03
N ALA A 122 22.25 8.61 0.88
CA ALA A 122 21.15 7.69 0.58
C ALA A 122 20.25 8.23 -0.55
N LYS A 123 19.97 9.54 -0.58
CA LYS A 123 19.21 10.15 -1.68
C LYS A 123 19.91 10.00 -3.02
N ALA A 124 21.23 10.18 -3.10
CA ALA A 124 21.97 9.99 -4.34
C ALA A 124 21.83 8.54 -4.85
N GLU A 125 22.01 7.55 -3.98
CA GLU A 125 21.85 6.12 -4.31
C GLU A 125 20.42 5.81 -4.83
N LEU A 126 19.39 6.39 -4.20
CA LEU A 126 18.01 6.25 -4.65
C LEU A 126 17.80 6.85 -6.05
N VAL A 127 18.40 8.00 -6.34
CA VAL A 127 18.29 8.66 -7.65
C VAL A 127 18.96 7.83 -8.74
N GLU A 128 20.16 7.29 -8.47
CA GLU A 128 20.87 6.40 -9.40
C GLU A 128 20.10 5.09 -9.65
N TYR A 129 19.55 4.49 -8.59
CA TYR A 129 18.63 3.36 -8.72
C TYR A 129 17.48 3.66 -9.69
N LEU A 130 16.81 4.82 -9.54
CA LEU A 130 15.69 5.20 -10.38
C LEU A 130 16.09 5.53 -11.83
N ASP A 131 17.31 6.04 -12.04
CA ASP A 131 17.85 6.24 -13.39
C ASP A 131 18.09 4.91 -14.10
N ASP A 132 18.70 3.94 -13.41
CA ASP A 132 18.90 2.61 -13.97
C ASP A 132 17.58 1.91 -14.25
N VAL A 133 16.59 2.03 -13.36
CA VAL A 133 15.22 1.54 -13.56
C VAL A 133 14.58 2.10 -14.83
N TYR A 134 14.75 3.39 -15.11
CA TYR A 134 14.28 3.99 -16.36
C TYR A 134 14.96 3.31 -17.57
N PHE A 135 16.27 3.09 -17.52
CA PHE A 135 17.00 2.42 -18.61
C PHE A 135 16.66 0.92 -18.75
N ILE A 136 16.34 0.22 -17.65
CA ILE A 136 15.78 -1.14 -17.72
C ILE A 136 14.52 -1.12 -18.58
N GLY A 137 13.60 -0.20 -18.28
CA GLY A 137 12.35 -0.08 -19.03
C GLY A 137 12.57 0.30 -20.49
N LEU A 138 13.46 1.27 -20.75
CA LEU A 138 13.80 1.72 -22.10
C LEU A 138 14.38 0.57 -22.95
N TYR A 139 15.39 -0.13 -22.44
CA TYR A 139 16.02 -1.23 -23.16
C TYR A 139 15.09 -2.42 -23.35
N SER A 140 14.26 -2.73 -22.35
CA SER A 140 13.25 -3.80 -22.46
C SER A 140 12.24 -3.48 -23.56
N SER A 141 11.78 -2.22 -23.67
CA SER A 141 10.85 -1.79 -24.72
C SER A 141 11.43 -1.91 -26.14
N TRP A 142 12.76 -1.86 -26.28
CA TRP A 142 13.47 -2.00 -27.56
C TRP A 142 13.95 -3.44 -27.84
N GLY A 143 13.65 -4.40 -26.95
CA GLY A 143 14.11 -5.78 -27.08
C GLY A 143 15.61 -5.99 -26.77
N ALA A 144 16.28 -5.02 -26.16
CA ALA A 144 17.70 -5.08 -25.80
C ALA A 144 17.90 -5.74 -24.42
N TYR A 145 17.53 -7.02 -24.30
CA TYR A 145 17.49 -7.74 -23.02
C TYR A 145 18.83 -7.80 -22.27
N GLN A 146 19.97 -7.89 -22.96
CA GLN A 146 21.28 -7.89 -22.31
C GLN A 146 21.59 -6.56 -21.62
N ALA A 147 21.26 -5.43 -22.27
CA ALA A 147 21.43 -4.11 -21.69
C ALA A 147 20.47 -3.88 -20.51
N ALA A 148 19.23 -4.37 -20.62
CA ALA A 148 18.26 -4.34 -19.53
C ALA A 148 18.72 -5.19 -18.33
N ALA A 149 19.29 -6.37 -18.57
CA ALA A 149 19.83 -7.23 -17.51
C ALA A 149 21.01 -6.59 -16.77
N TYR A 150 21.96 -6.01 -17.51
CA TYR A 150 23.07 -5.26 -16.93
C TYR A 150 22.59 -4.09 -16.06
N LYS A 151 21.60 -3.33 -16.54
CA LYS A 151 20.98 -2.25 -15.76
C LYS A 151 20.20 -2.76 -14.54
N THR A 152 19.63 -3.95 -14.62
CA THR A 152 18.95 -4.58 -13.48
C THR A 152 19.92 -4.96 -12.37
N GLU A 153 21.10 -5.48 -12.73
CA GLU A 153 22.17 -5.78 -11.77
C GLU A 153 22.69 -4.50 -11.09
N SER A 154 22.97 -3.47 -11.89
CA SER A 154 23.41 -2.16 -11.40
C SER A 154 22.37 -1.48 -10.50
N ALA A 155 21.08 -1.51 -10.87
CA ALA A 155 20.00 -1.04 -10.01
C ALA A 155 19.94 -1.82 -8.69
N GLY A 156 20.16 -3.13 -8.71
CA GLY A 156 20.25 -3.94 -7.49
C GLY A 156 21.35 -3.42 -6.55
N ALA A 157 22.54 -3.14 -7.10
CA ALA A 157 23.67 -2.62 -6.34
C ALA A 157 23.36 -1.25 -5.71
N TYR A 158 22.76 -0.32 -6.45
CA TYR A 158 22.34 0.98 -5.91
C TYR A 158 21.27 0.85 -4.84
N TRP A 159 20.34 -0.09 -4.98
CA TRP A 159 19.32 -0.33 -3.95
C TRP A 159 19.93 -0.91 -2.67
N ASP A 160 20.90 -1.82 -2.78
CA ASP A 160 21.60 -2.37 -1.63
C ASP A 160 22.46 -1.30 -0.93
N SER A 161 23.15 -0.47 -1.72
CA SER A 161 23.92 0.69 -1.25
C SER A 161 23.03 1.69 -0.51
N PHE A 162 21.88 2.05 -1.08
CA PHE A 162 20.85 2.88 -0.45
C PHE A 162 20.45 2.36 0.94
N ASN A 163 20.16 1.06 1.05
CA ASN A 163 19.77 0.47 2.33
C ASN A 163 20.92 0.50 3.34
N SER A 164 22.16 0.27 2.88
CA SER A 164 23.35 0.37 3.72
C SER A 164 23.55 1.79 4.27
N GLU A 165 23.39 2.82 3.45
CA GLU A 165 23.46 4.21 3.88
C GLU A 165 22.35 4.56 4.88
N LEU A 166 21.12 4.10 4.64
CA LEU A 166 20.04 4.29 5.62
C LEU A 166 20.34 3.61 6.95
N ASP A 167 20.89 2.39 6.94
CA ASP A 167 21.25 1.67 8.16
C ASP A 167 22.40 2.34 8.90
N ALA A 168 23.38 2.91 8.19
CA ALA A 168 24.44 3.72 8.78
C ALA A 168 23.86 4.97 9.47
N VAL A 169 22.91 5.67 8.83
CA VAL A 169 22.23 6.83 9.43
C VAL A 169 21.43 6.39 10.66
N LYS A 170 20.68 5.29 10.59
CA LYS A 170 19.90 4.76 11.72
C LYS A 170 20.79 4.46 12.94
N GLN A 171 22.03 4.04 12.73
CA GLN A 171 22.99 3.77 13.82
C GLN A 171 23.54 5.04 14.48
N CYS A 172 23.65 6.16 13.76
CA CYS A 172 24.17 7.42 14.31
C CYS A 172 23.10 8.35 14.89
N LEU A 173 21.81 8.08 14.66
CA LEU A 173 20.72 8.92 15.18
C LEU A 173 20.75 9.01 16.72
N PRO A 174 20.49 10.19 17.31
CA PRO A 174 20.14 11.46 16.65
C PRO A 174 21.34 12.35 16.27
N ASN A 175 22.58 11.92 16.55
CA ASN A 175 23.80 12.73 16.45
C ASN A 175 24.64 12.37 15.22
N CYS A 176 23.99 12.20 14.06
CA CYS A 176 24.71 11.97 12.82
C CYS A 176 25.52 13.23 12.44
N PRO A 177 26.78 13.07 11.98
CA PRO A 177 27.65 14.18 11.59
C PRO A 177 27.14 14.96 10.37
#